data_AF-X6N2I9-F1
#
_entry.id   AF-X6N2I9-F1
#
_cell.length_a   1.000
_cell.length_b   1.000
_cell.length_c   1.000
_cell.angle_alpha   90.00
_cell.angle_beta   90.00
_cell.angle_gamma   90.00
#
_symmetry.space_group_name_H-M   'P 1'
#
loop_
_entity.id
_entity.type
_entity.pdbx_description
1 polymer ?
#
loop_
_entity_poly.entity_id
_entity_poly.type
_entity_poly.pdbx_seq_one_letter_code
_entity_poly.pdbx_strand_id
1 'polypeptide(L)'
;MRKYLEGKFINNVIELFVSEDLRERECLKTILHRVYGRFMSMRFCIRALIANMCYRTIYGDRTENGIPEFLEIFCSIIHGFTVPVKKEHKQFLRTVLIPLHKYPYLEKFHEQLVACCVRFVLKDPTIGPMFWPVRSPSKEEMFIAEVANVINAMINDSNELRIKPHQQILFGVIDQLVRCMKSKHHSVAERAILIWSEEAMEILVDMDKASTWPKIIAAFIEVEKLSFV
;
A
#
# COMPACT_ATOMS: atom_id res chain seq x y z
N MET A 1 24.23 27.90 2.66
CA MET A 1 23.79 26.67 1.96
C MET A 1 22.27 26.61 1.79
N ARG A 2 21.46 26.70 2.86
CA ARG A 2 19.98 26.67 2.78
C ARG A 2 19.37 27.63 1.73
N LYS A 3 19.80 28.91 1.70
CA LYS A 3 19.33 29.90 0.69
C LYS A 3 19.56 29.52 -0.78
N TYR A 4 20.54 28.66 -1.07
CA TYR A 4 20.86 28.23 -2.44
C TYR A 4 20.21 26.90 -2.83
N LEU A 5 19.65 26.18 -1.84
CA LEU A 5 18.98 24.90 -2.05
C LEU A 5 17.45 25.04 -2.14
N GLU A 6 16.88 26.19 -1.80
CA GLU A 6 15.44 26.41 -1.82
C GLU A 6 14.91 26.76 -3.22
N GLY A 7 13.63 26.49 -3.46
CA GLY A 7 12.95 26.83 -4.71
C GLY A 7 13.39 25.98 -5.90
N LYS A 8 13.97 26.63 -6.92
CA LYS A 8 14.29 26.00 -8.23
C LYS A 8 15.21 24.79 -8.11
N PHE A 9 16.14 24.77 -7.16
CA PHE A 9 17.09 23.66 -7.03
C PHE A 9 16.38 22.33 -6.74
N ILE A 10 15.53 22.26 -5.71
CA ILE A 10 14.80 21.02 -5.40
C ILE A 10 13.85 20.62 -6.52
N ASN A 11 13.18 21.59 -7.13
CA ASN A 11 12.32 21.31 -8.27
C ASN A 11 13.11 20.61 -9.39
N ASN A 12 14.27 21.15 -9.74
CA ASN A 12 15.13 20.55 -10.77
C ASN A 12 15.64 19.17 -10.35
N VAL A 13 16.04 18.99 -9.08
CA VAL A 13 16.46 17.67 -8.56
C VAL A 13 15.34 16.64 -8.68
N ILE A 14 14.10 17.02 -8.38
CA ILE A 14 12.95 16.11 -8.46
C ILE A 14 12.60 15.80 -9.92
N GLU A 15 12.67 16.76 -10.83
CA GLU A 15 12.45 16.50 -12.26
C GLU A 15 13.50 15.56 -12.88
N LEU A 16 14.72 15.50 -12.33
CA LEU A 16 15.75 14.55 -12.78
C LEU A 16 15.41 13.08 -12.49
N PHE A 17 14.45 12.79 -11.61
CA PHE A 17 14.02 11.40 -11.35
C PHE A 17 13.32 10.75 -12.55
N VAL A 18 12.94 11.54 -13.57
CA VAL A 18 12.39 11.01 -14.83
C VAL A 18 13.46 10.29 -15.66
N SER A 19 14.76 10.42 -15.32
CA SER A 19 15.87 9.72 -15.97
C SER A 19 15.59 8.22 -16.13
N GLU A 20 15.93 7.66 -17.29
CA GLU A 20 15.80 6.24 -17.58
C GLU A 20 16.90 5.41 -16.89
N ASP A 21 18.05 6.01 -16.58
CA ASP A 21 19.16 5.33 -15.92
C ASP A 21 18.89 5.13 -14.43
N LEU A 22 18.72 3.87 -14.02
CA LEU A 22 18.52 3.49 -12.62
C LEU A 22 19.64 4.00 -11.70
N ARG A 23 20.89 4.08 -12.17
CA ARG A 23 22.03 4.53 -11.37
C ARG A 23 21.90 6.01 -11.00
N GLU A 24 21.40 6.83 -11.92
CA GLU A 24 21.14 8.24 -11.67
C GLU A 24 20.02 8.38 -10.64
N ARG A 25 18.92 7.64 -10.80
CA ARG A 25 17.80 7.66 -9.86
C ARG A 25 18.19 7.20 -8.45
N GLU A 26 19.03 6.17 -8.33
CA GLU A 26 19.57 5.71 -7.04
C GLU A 26 20.45 6.76 -6.35
N CYS A 27 21.27 7.48 -7.13
CA CYS A 27 22.06 8.60 -6.62
C CYS A 27 21.15 9.73 -6.13
N LEU A 28 20.16 10.12 -6.95
CA LEU A 28 19.18 11.15 -6.62
C LEU A 28 18.36 10.76 -5.38
N LYS A 29 17.95 9.50 -5.25
CA LYS A 29 17.26 8.95 -4.07
C LYS A 29 18.05 9.22 -2.81
N THR A 30 19.33 8.85 -2.83
CA THR A 30 20.25 9.01 -1.69
C THR A 30 20.43 10.48 -1.33
N ILE A 31 20.61 11.36 -2.33
CA ILE A 31 20.74 12.80 -2.13
C ILE A 31 19.45 13.38 -1.54
N LEU A 32 18.31 13.10 -2.14
CA LEU A 32 17.01 13.64 -1.74
C LEU A 32 16.64 13.18 -0.31
N HIS A 33 16.90 11.92 0.02
CA HIS A 33 16.68 11.41 1.38
C HIS A 33 17.54 12.15 2.41
N ARG A 34 18.83 12.36 2.14
CA ARG A 34 19.74 13.11 3.03
C ARG A 34 19.30 14.57 3.19
N VAL A 35 18.87 15.22 2.10
CA VAL A 35 18.34 16.59 2.13
C VAL A 35 17.08 16.64 2.98
N TYR A 36 16.14 15.71 2.80
CA TYR A 36 14.91 15.63 3.59
C TYR A 36 15.17 15.43 5.10
N GLY A 37 16.12 14.56 5.43
CA GLY A 37 16.53 14.29 6.81
C GLY A 37 17.16 15.52 7.47
N ARG A 38 18.09 16.18 6.77
CA ARG A 38 18.88 17.31 7.29
C ARG A 38 18.10 18.63 7.35
N PHE A 39 17.24 18.91 6.36
CA PHE A 39 16.59 20.23 6.23
C PHE A 39 15.09 20.16 6.50
N MET A 40 14.73 20.25 7.78
CA MET A 40 13.34 20.23 8.28
C MET A 40 12.39 21.21 7.54
N SER A 41 12.87 22.43 7.25
CA SER A 41 12.08 23.47 6.56
C SER A 41 11.68 23.11 5.14
N MET A 42 12.43 22.21 4.49
CA MET A 42 12.21 21.83 3.09
C MET A 42 11.28 20.62 2.94
N ARG A 43 10.96 19.92 4.04
CA ARG A 43 10.16 18.68 4.02
C ARG A 43 8.78 18.87 3.42
N PHE A 44 8.14 20.00 3.68
CA PHE A 44 6.83 20.31 3.09
C PHE A 44 6.95 20.46 1.57
N CYS A 45 7.90 21.25 1.09
CA CYS A 45 8.14 21.48 -0.33
C CYS A 45 8.51 20.17 -1.07
N ILE A 46 9.41 19.35 -0.51
CA ILE A 46 9.78 18.05 -1.09
C ILE A 46 8.56 17.14 -1.20
N ARG A 47 7.77 16.97 -0.13
CA ARG A 47 6.55 16.16 -0.18
C ARG A 47 5.55 16.66 -1.21
N ALA A 48 5.37 17.98 -1.32
CA ALA A 48 4.45 18.58 -2.28
C ALA A 48 4.90 18.34 -3.74
N LEU A 49 6.20 18.49 -4.02
CA LEU A 49 6.75 18.26 -5.35
C LEU A 49 6.67 16.78 -5.76
N ILE A 50 7.04 15.86 -4.86
CA ILE A 50 6.88 14.42 -5.13
C ILE A 50 5.40 14.06 -5.32
N ALA A 51 4.50 14.59 -4.49
CA ALA A 51 3.07 14.36 -4.65
C ALA A 51 2.55 14.85 -6.01
N ASN A 52 3.06 15.97 -6.51
CA ASN A 52 2.75 16.47 -7.85
C ASN A 52 3.28 15.52 -8.95
N MET A 53 4.48 14.96 -8.79
CA MET A 53 5.02 13.94 -9.71
C MET A 53 4.17 12.67 -9.73
N CYS A 54 3.76 12.15 -8.56
CA CYS A 54 2.84 11.03 -8.47
C CYS A 54 1.50 11.35 -9.15
N TYR A 55 0.97 12.56 -8.94
CA TYR A 55 -0.28 13.00 -9.58
C TYR A 55 -0.16 13.04 -11.11
N ARG A 56 0.91 13.64 -11.66
CA ARG A 56 1.22 13.65 -13.09
C ARG A 56 1.37 12.24 -13.66
N THR A 57 1.95 11.32 -12.91
CA THR A 57 2.12 9.92 -13.33
C THR A 57 0.77 9.22 -13.49
N ILE A 58 -0.17 9.45 -12.56
CA ILE A 58 -1.49 8.79 -12.58
C ILE A 58 -2.40 9.41 -13.66
N TYR A 59 -2.38 10.73 -13.82
CA TYR A 59 -3.39 11.46 -14.62
C TYR A 59 -2.85 12.17 -15.88
N GLY A 60 -1.53 12.28 -16.05
CA GLY A 60 -0.87 13.03 -17.13
C GLY A 60 0.09 12.17 -17.96
N ASP A 61 1.40 12.45 -17.86
CA ASP A 61 2.45 11.98 -18.78
C ASP A 61 2.78 10.47 -18.67
N ARG A 62 2.18 9.76 -17.70
CA ARG A 62 2.29 8.29 -17.49
C ARG A 62 3.71 7.72 -17.56
N THR A 63 4.66 8.39 -16.91
CA THR A 63 6.01 7.83 -16.68
C THR A 63 6.15 7.39 -15.23
N GLU A 64 6.43 6.12 -14.97
CA GLU A 64 6.67 5.62 -13.61
C GLU A 64 8.09 5.85 -13.09
N ASN A 65 9.00 6.36 -13.92
CA ASN A 65 10.38 6.63 -13.52
C ASN A 65 10.42 7.51 -12.26
N GLY A 66 11.18 7.09 -11.26
CA GLY A 66 11.32 7.78 -9.99
C GLY A 66 10.29 7.42 -8.92
N ILE A 67 9.13 6.84 -9.30
CA ILE A 67 8.10 6.44 -8.33
C ILE A 67 8.60 5.39 -7.34
N PRO A 68 9.28 4.29 -7.75
CA PRO A 68 9.84 3.33 -6.79
C PRO A 68 10.78 4.01 -5.77
N GLU A 69 11.67 4.87 -6.24
CA GLU A 69 12.67 5.56 -5.41
C GLU A 69 12.01 6.55 -4.45
N PHE A 70 10.97 7.26 -4.89
CA PHE A 70 10.16 8.12 -4.03
C PHE A 70 9.44 7.33 -2.94
N LEU A 71 8.89 6.16 -3.28
CA LEU A 71 8.22 5.29 -2.32
C LEU A 71 9.19 4.76 -1.26
N GLU A 72 10.42 4.39 -1.63
CA GLU A 72 11.44 4.00 -0.65
C GLU A 72 11.78 5.13 0.33
N ILE A 73 11.91 6.37 -0.17
CA ILE A 73 12.10 7.56 0.68
C ILE A 73 10.90 7.72 1.61
N PHE A 74 9.68 7.61 1.10
CA PHE A 74 8.48 7.72 1.91
C PHE A 74 8.37 6.62 2.96
N CYS A 75 8.76 5.38 2.64
CA CYS A 75 8.77 4.27 3.58
C CYS A 75 9.67 4.60 4.80
N SER A 76 10.87 5.13 4.56
CA SER A 76 11.78 5.60 5.62
C SER A 76 11.19 6.76 6.42
N ILE A 77 10.51 7.70 5.76
CA ILE A 77 9.86 8.85 6.41
C ILE A 77 8.69 8.39 7.31
N ILE A 78 7.85 7.47 6.82
CA ILE A 78 6.68 6.93 7.55
C ILE A 78 7.14 6.19 8.81
N HIS A 79 8.25 5.45 8.73
CA HIS A 79 8.84 4.79 9.89
C HIS A 79 9.15 5.78 11.03
N GLY A 80 9.60 7.00 10.69
CA GLY A 80 9.88 8.09 11.63
C GLY A 80 8.66 8.86 12.14
N PHE A 81 7.43 8.52 11.75
CA PHE A 81 6.24 9.20 12.25
C PHE A 81 6.03 8.98 13.74
N THR A 82 5.69 10.07 14.42
CA THR A 82 5.20 10.07 15.80
C THR A 82 3.74 9.63 15.83
N VAL A 83 3.38 8.81 16.83
CA VAL A 83 1.98 8.44 17.10
C VAL A 83 1.43 9.39 18.17
N PRO A 84 0.22 9.96 18.01
CA PRO A 84 -0.73 9.75 16.92
C PRO A 84 -0.30 10.39 15.59
N VAL A 85 -0.63 9.72 14.48
CA VAL A 85 -0.28 10.18 13.13
C VAL A 85 -0.99 11.50 12.82
N LYS A 86 -0.22 12.51 12.43
CA LYS A 86 -0.72 13.85 12.09
C LYS A 86 -1.67 13.81 10.89
N LYS A 87 -2.66 14.72 10.90
CA LYS A 87 -3.65 14.86 9.81
C LYS A 87 -3.01 15.00 8.43
N GLU A 88 -1.90 15.74 8.32
CA GLU A 88 -1.16 15.92 7.06
C GLU A 88 -0.61 14.60 6.48
N HIS A 89 -0.20 13.66 7.34
CA HIS A 89 0.30 12.35 6.90
C HIS A 89 -0.85 11.45 6.47
N LYS A 90 -2.00 11.52 7.15
CA LYS A 90 -3.23 10.84 6.70
C LYS A 90 -3.71 11.37 5.35
N GLN A 91 -3.59 12.68 5.14
CA GLN A 91 -3.92 13.29 3.85
C GLN A 91 -2.97 12.77 2.76
N PHE A 92 -1.66 12.69 3.04
CA PHE A 92 -0.67 12.15 2.09
C PHE A 92 -1.02 10.73 1.63
N LEU A 93 -1.42 9.84 2.53
CA LEU A 93 -1.88 8.50 2.16
C LEU A 93 -3.08 8.56 1.20
N ARG A 94 -4.08 9.39 1.50
CA ARG A 94 -5.31 9.54 0.68
C ARG A 94 -5.06 10.16 -0.68
N THR A 95 -4.11 11.09 -0.79
CA THR A 95 -3.87 11.86 -2.02
C THR A 95 -2.75 11.29 -2.88
N VAL A 96 -1.84 10.49 -2.31
CA VAL A 96 -0.66 9.97 -3.02
C VAL A 96 -0.66 8.45 -3.04
N LEU A 97 -0.51 7.79 -1.89
CA LEU A 97 -0.31 6.33 -1.82
C LEU A 97 -1.52 5.55 -2.37
N ILE A 98 -2.74 5.90 -1.95
CA ILE A 98 -3.95 5.20 -2.43
C ILE A 98 -4.16 5.40 -3.94
N PRO A 99 -4.13 6.63 -4.48
CA PRO A 99 -4.25 6.83 -5.91
C PRO A 99 -3.20 6.12 -6.78
N LEU A 100 -1.99 5.85 -6.28
CA LEU A 100 -0.94 5.15 -7.05
C LEU A 100 -1.36 3.74 -7.47
N HIS A 101 -2.22 3.04 -6.72
CA HIS A 101 -2.79 1.74 -7.11
C HIS A 101 -3.60 1.79 -8.41
N LYS A 102 -4.04 2.99 -8.83
CA LYS A 102 -4.76 3.18 -10.10
C LYS A 102 -3.84 3.13 -11.31
N TYR A 103 -2.53 3.34 -11.16
CA TYR A 103 -1.59 3.39 -12.27
C TYR A 103 -1.57 2.07 -13.06
N PRO A 104 -1.68 2.07 -14.40
CA PRO A 104 -1.83 0.84 -15.18
C PRO A 104 -0.75 -0.21 -14.93
N TYR A 105 0.53 0.23 -14.90
CA TYR A 105 1.70 -0.64 -14.72
C TYR A 105 2.16 -0.66 -13.26
N LEU A 106 1.22 -0.96 -12.35
CA LEU A 106 1.45 -0.96 -10.91
C LEU A 106 2.57 -1.93 -10.50
N GLU A 107 2.73 -3.03 -11.23
CA GLU A 107 3.73 -4.08 -11.02
C GLU A 107 5.17 -3.55 -10.94
N LYS A 108 5.46 -2.40 -11.57
CA LYS A 108 6.80 -1.80 -11.56
C LYS A 108 7.23 -1.23 -10.21
N PHE A 109 6.28 -0.91 -9.32
CA PHE A 109 6.56 -0.30 -8.02
C PHE A 109 5.66 -0.79 -6.88
N HIS A 110 4.89 -1.86 -7.12
CA HIS A 110 3.91 -2.35 -6.15
C HIS A 110 4.55 -2.75 -4.83
N GLU A 111 5.69 -3.44 -4.86
CA GLU A 111 6.40 -3.86 -3.65
C GLU A 111 6.74 -2.68 -2.73
N GLN A 112 7.28 -1.60 -3.29
CA GLN A 112 7.62 -0.38 -2.55
C GLN A 112 6.36 0.32 -2.01
N LEU A 113 5.25 0.26 -2.75
CA LEU A 113 3.98 0.82 -2.32
C LEU A 113 3.37 0.03 -1.16
N VAL A 114 3.37 -1.30 -1.25
CA VAL A 114 2.93 -2.20 -0.17
C VAL A 114 3.77 -1.96 1.09
N ALA A 115 5.09 -1.85 0.96
CA ALA A 115 5.97 -1.54 2.08
C ALA A 115 5.56 -0.22 2.77
N CYS A 116 5.22 0.81 2.00
CA CYS A 116 4.69 2.06 2.55
C CYS A 116 3.36 1.87 3.28
N CYS A 117 2.40 1.15 2.66
CA CYS A 117 1.09 0.87 3.24
C CYS A 117 1.21 0.13 4.58
N VAL A 118 1.99 -0.96 4.62
CA VAL A 118 2.26 -1.75 5.82
C VAL A 118 2.83 -0.86 6.94
N ARG A 119 3.89 -0.08 6.64
CA ARG A 119 4.50 0.82 7.64
C ARG A 119 3.53 1.87 8.14
N PHE A 120 2.62 2.36 7.28
CA PHE A 120 1.63 3.35 7.66
C PHE A 120 0.58 2.76 8.61
N VAL A 121 0.04 1.59 8.28
CA VAL A 121 -0.97 0.89 9.10
C VAL A 121 -0.43 0.56 10.48
N LEU A 122 0.85 0.14 10.59
CA LEU A 122 1.51 -0.06 11.88
C LEU A 122 1.55 1.20 12.76
N LYS A 123 1.57 2.40 12.15
CA LYS A 123 1.50 3.67 12.89
C LYS A 123 0.07 4.10 13.21
N ASP A 124 -0.89 3.76 12.35
CA ASP A 124 -2.30 4.07 12.52
C ASP A 124 -3.21 2.99 11.89
N PRO A 125 -3.64 2.00 12.69
CA PRO A 125 -4.43 0.88 12.19
C PRO A 125 -5.89 1.25 11.86
N THR A 126 -6.33 2.48 12.16
CA THR A 126 -7.68 2.95 11.75
C THR A 126 -7.81 3.07 10.23
N ILE A 127 -6.68 3.14 9.55
CA ILE A 127 -6.61 3.35 8.12
C ILE A 127 -6.44 2.00 7.43
N GLY A 128 -7.54 1.25 7.34
CA GLY A 128 -7.55 -0.02 6.62
C GLY A 128 -7.37 0.12 5.10
N PRO A 129 -7.37 -1.00 4.37
CA PRO A 129 -7.26 -0.98 2.91
C PRO A 129 -8.43 -0.19 2.29
N MET A 130 -8.10 0.94 1.65
CA MET A 130 -9.10 1.91 1.14
C MET A 130 -9.40 1.79 -0.36
N PHE A 131 -8.79 0.84 -1.07
CA PHE A 131 -8.96 0.64 -2.51
C PHE A 131 -9.19 -0.84 -2.81
N TRP A 132 -10.07 -1.19 -3.76
CA TRP A 132 -10.16 -2.56 -4.28
C TRP A 132 -10.32 -2.48 -5.81
N PRO A 133 -9.39 -3.03 -6.61
CA PRO A 133 -9.50 -3.00 -8.06
C PRO A 133 -10.55 -4.01 -8.55
N VAL A 134 -11.58 -3.54 -9.27
CA VAL A 134 -12.69 -4.40 -9.76
C VAL A 134 -12.55 -4.73 -11.26
N ARG A 135 -11.73 -3.99 -12.01
CA ARG A 135 -11.66 -4.08 -13.48
C ARG A 135 -10.41 -4.74 -14.04
N SER A 136 -9.47 -5.15 -13.19
CA SER A 136 -8.19 -5.75 -13.61
C SER A 136 -7.86 -6.93 -12.69
N PRO A 137 -8.00 -8.17 -13.19
CA PRO A 137 -7.72 -9.37 -12.40
C PRO A 137 -6.28 -9.41 -11.86
N SER A 138 -5.30 -9.00 -12.67
CA SER A 138 -3.90 -8.94 -12.22
C SER A 138 -3.71 -7.99 -11.03
N LYS A 139 -4.36 -6.83 -11.05
CA LYS A 139 -4.31 -5.91 -9.91
C LYS A 139 -5.08 -6.44 -8.70
N GLU A 140 -6.18 -7.14 -8.93
CA GLU A 140 -6.95 -7.78 -7.84
C GLU A 140 -6.11 -8.84 -7.13
N GLU A 141 -5.38 -9.67 -7.89
CA GLU A 141 -4.42 -10.64 -7.34
C GLU A 141 -3.33 -9.95 -6.50
N MET A 142 -2.71 -8.89 -7.04
CA MET A 142 -1.70 -8.10 -6.32
C MET A 142 -2.27 -7.48 -5.04
N PHE A 143 -3.52 -7.01 -5.08
CA PHE A 143 -4.16 -6.37 -3.94
C PHE A 143 -4.55 -7.39 -2.85
N ILE A 144 -4.94 -8.61 -3.21
CA ILE A 144 -5.16 -9.70 -2.25
C ILE A 144 -3.86 -9.99 -1.48
N ALA A 145 -2.72 -10.06 -2.17
CA ALA A 145 -1.42 -10.27 -1.53
C ALA A 145 -1.01 -9.09 -0.63
N GLU A 146 -1.26 -7.85 -1.06
CA GLU A 146 -1.03 -6.65 -0.25
C GLU A 146 -1.85 -6.67 1.04
N VAL A 147 -3.13 -7.01 0.96
CA VAL A 147 -4.03 -7.09 2.11
C VAL A 147 -3.56 -8.13 3.11
N ALA A 148 -3.16 -9.32 2.65
CA ALA A 148 -2.60 -10.36 3.51
C ALA A 148 -1.35 -9.84 4.26
N ASN A 149 -0.44 -9.16 3.57
CA ASN A 149 0.74 -8.55 4.18
C ASN A 149 0.40 -7.49 5.23
N VAL A 150 -0.61 -6.66 4.98
CA VAL A 150 -1.08 -5.65 5.93
C VAL A 150 -1.69 -6.32 7.18
N ILE A 151 -2.53 -7.33 7.00
CA ILE A 151 -3.14 -8.08 8.11
C ILE A 151 -2.06 -8.76 8.95
N ASN A 152 -1.10 -9.44 8.29
CA ASN A 152 0.02 -10.10 8.97
C ASN A 152 0.85 -9.11 9.81
N ALA A 153 1.17 -7.95 9.24
CA ALA A 153 1.88 -6.90 9.99
C ALA A 153 1.08 -6.38 11.18
N MET A 154 -0.23 -6.17 11.00
CA MET A 154 -1.11 -5.73 12.09
C MET A 154 -1.13 -6.74 13.25
N ILE A 155 -1.24 -8.04 12.95
CA ILE A 155 -1.32 -9.10 13.95
C ILE A 155 0.02 -9.26 14.69
N ASN A 156 1.15 -9.23 13.97
CA ASN A 156 2.47 -9.41 14.58
C ASN A 156 2.92 -8.23 15.47
N ASP A 157 2.53 -7.00 15.13
CA ASP A 157 2.92 -5.80 15.89
C ASP A 157 1.91 -5.44 17.00
N SER A 158 0.66 -5.89 16.89
CA SER A 158 -0.42 -5.52 17.80
C SER A 158 -0.88 -6.69 18.66
N ASN A 159 -0.74 -6.57 19.98
CA ASN A 159 -1.47 -7.44 20.92
C ASN A 159 -2.98 -7.37 20.62
N GLU A 160 -3.71 -8.47 20.83
CA GLU A 160 -5.15 -8.62 20.54
C GLU A 160 -6.03 -7.42 20.94
N LEU A 161 -5.69 -6.72 22.03
CA LEU A 161 -6.40 -5.52 22.50
C LEU A 161 -6.43 -4.36 21.49
N ARG A 162 -5.41 -4.22 20.65
CA ARG A 162 -5.32 -3.16 19.63
C ARG A 162 -6.13 -3.47 18.37
N ILE A 163 -6.49 -4.73 18.15
CA ILE A 163 -7.21 -5.17 16.94
C ILE A 163 -8.72 -4.96 17.08
N LYS A 164 -9.26 -5.10 18.30
CA LYS A 164 -10.70 -4.91 18.63
C LYS A 164 -11.35 -3.67 17.99
N PRO A 165 -10.81 -2.44 18.08
CA PRO A 165 -11.41 -1.27 17.46
C PRO A 165 -11.44 -1.31 15.91
N HIS A 166 -10.70 -2.22 15.28
CA HIS A 166 -10.56 -2.32 13.82
C HIS A 166 -11.24 -3.57 13.25
N GLN A 167 -11.87 -4.39 14.08
CA GLN A 167 -12.52 -5.64 13.70
C GLN A 167 -13.54 -5.45 12.57
N GLN A 168 -14.32 -4.38 12.57
CA GLN A 168 -15.32 -4.13 11.51
C GLN A 168 -14.68 -3.99 10.12
N ILE A 169 -13.53 -3.32 10.04
CA ILE A 169 -12.80 -3.16 8.78
C ILE A 169 -12.25 -4.51 8.33
N LEU A 170 -11.64 -5.26 9.26
CA LEU A 170 -11.09 -6.58 8.99
C LEU A 170 -12.15 -7.60 8.55
N PHE A 171 -13.34 -7.57 9.14
CA PHE A 171 -14.47 -8.41 8.71
C PHE A 171 -14.99 -8.00 7.33
N GLY A 172 -15.04 -6.69 7.03
CA GLY A 172 -15.35 -6.23 5.68
C GLY A 172 -14.34 -6.71 4.63
N VAL A 173 -13.06 -6.80 5.01
CA VAL A 173 -12.01 -7.37 4.17
C VAL A 173 -12.21 -8.87 3.98
N ILE A 174 -12.53 -9.63 5.03
CA ILE A 174 -12.86 -11.06 4.92
C ILE A 174 -14.04 -11.28 3.98
N ASP A 175 -15.11 -10.50 4.11
CA ASP A 175 -16.26 -10.59 3.21
C ASP A 175 -15.87 -10.34 1.75
N GLN A 176 -14.93 -9.43 1.50
CA GLN A 176 -14.40 -9.18 0.17
C GLN A 176 -13.52 -10.35 -0.33
N LEU A 177 -12.67 -10.93 0.52
CA LEU A 177 -11.85 -12.09 0.17
C LEU A 177 -12.71 -13.32 -0.17
N VAL A 178 -13.78 -13.56 0.59
CA VAL A 178 -14.76 -14.61 0.32
C VAL A 178 -15.45 -14.41 -1.04
N ARG A 179 -15.68 -13.16 -1.47
CA ARG A 179 -16.17 -12.89 -2.83
C ARG A 179 -15.12 -13.21 -3.89
N CYS A 180 -13.84 -12.88 -3.63
CA CYS A 180 -12.75 -13.16 -4.56
C CYS A 180 -12.49 -14.66 -4.74
N MET A 181 -12.70 -15.48 -3.71
CA MET A 181 -12.67 -16.96 -3.84
C MET A 181 -13.68 -17.47 -4.88
N LYS A 182 -14.83 -16.78 -5.02
CA LYS A 182 -15.89 -17.11 -5.99
C LYS A 182 -15.70 -16.43 -7.34
N SER A 183 -14.55 -15.79 -7.57
CA SER A 183 -14.26 -15.12 -8.83
C SER A 183 -14.22 -16.14 -9.98
N LYS A 184 -14.73 -15.74 -11.15
CA LYS A 184 -14.60 -16.53 -12.38
C LYS A 184 -13.16 -16.53 -12.93
N HIS A 185 -12.33 -15.58 -12.49
CA HIS A 185 -10.95 -15.51 -12.91
C HIS A 185 -10.09 -16.42 -12.03
N HIS A 186 -9.51 -17.45 -12.64
CA HIS A 186 -8.77 -18.50 -11.94
C HIS A 186 -7.68 -17.95 -11.00
N SER A 187 -6.82 -17.06 -11.47
CA SER A 187 -5.70 -16.56 -10.63
C SER A 187 -6.17 -15.75 -9.41
N VAL A 188 -7.32 -15.07 -9.51
CA VAL A 188 -7.89 -14.31 -8.39
C VAL A 188 -8.49 -15.26 -7.36
N ALA A 189 -9.25 -16.26 -7.84
CA ALA A 189 -9.85 -17.27 -6.97
C ALA A 189 -8.79 -18.11 -6.26
N GLU A 190 -7.79 -18.60 -7.00
CA GLU A 190 -6.66 -19.36 -6.45
C GLU A 190 -5.93 -18.55 -5.39
N ARG A 191 -5.54 -17.30 -5.69
CA ARG A 191 -4.86 -16.44 -4.72
C ARG A 191 -5.71 -16.20 -3.47
N ALA A 192 -7.00 -15.92 -3.64
CA ALA A 192 -7.93 -15.70 -2.52
C ALA A 192 -8.17 -16.96 -1.67
N ILE A 193 -7.96 -18.15 -2.23
CA ILE A 193 -8.00 -19.41 -1.49
C ILE A 193 -6.69 -19.64 -0.73
N LEU A 194 -5.54 -19.39 -1.37
CA LEU A 194 -4.23 -19.63 -0.77
C LEU A 194 -3.96 -18.78 0.48
N ILE A 195 -4.51 -17.56 0.57
CA ILE A 195 -4.30 -16.71 1.76
C ILE A 195 -4.79 -17.33 3.07
N TRP A 196 -5.73 -18.28 3.03
CA TRP A 196 -6.25 -18.93 4.24
C TRP A 196 -5.27 -19.93 4.87
N SER A 197 -4.16 -20.26 4.18
CA SER A 197 -3.07 -21.03 4.79
C SER A 197 -2.10 -20.18 5.62
N GLU A 198 -2.24 -18.86 5.60
CA GLU A 198 -1.41 -17.96 6.39
C GLU A 198 -1.87 -17.92 7.86
N GLU A 199 -0.93 -18.05 8.81
CA GLU A 199 -1.19 -18.06 10.26
C GLU A 199 -1.95 -16.79 10.73
N ALA A 200 -1.62 -15.64 10.14
CA ALA A 200 -2.30 -14.38 10.40
C ALA A 200 -3.81 -14.44 10.10
N MET A 201 -4.20 -15.13 9.02
CA MET A 201 -5.61 -15.26 8.65
C MET A 201 -6.34 -16.22 9.60
N GLU A 202 -5.68 -17.28 10.07
CA GLU A 202 -6.23 -18.19 11.08
C GLU A 202 -6.56 -17.44 12.39
N ILE A 203 -5.60 -16.68 12.92
CA ILE A 203 -5.78 -15.85 14.11
C ILE A 203 -6.95 -14.88 13.94
N LEU A 204 -7.07 -14.26 12.76
CA LEU A 204 -8.15 -13.32 12.47
C LEU A 204 -9.53 -14.00 12.46
N VAL A 205 -9.64 -15.20 11.86
CA VAL A 205 -10.89 -15.95 11.78
C VAL A 205 -11.33 -16.43 13.17
N ASP A 206 -10.38 -16.83 14.03
CA ASP A 206 -10.68 -17.28 15.38
C ASP A 206 -11.21 -16.16 16.30
N MET A 207 -10.98 -14.87 15.96
CA MET A 207 -11.57 -13.75 16.70
C MET A 207 -13.10 -13.70 16.63
N ASP A 208 -13.70 -14.15 15.52
CA ASP A 208 -15.16 -14.28 15.37
C ASP A 208 -15.49 -15.53 14.53
N LYS A 209 -15.20 -16.67 15.15
CA LYS A 209 -15.36 -17.99 14.56
C LYS A 209 -16.80 -18.22 14.06
N ALA A 210 -17.78 -17.79 14.85
CA ALA A 210 -19.20 -18.07 14.62
C ALA A 210 -19.74 -17.37 13.36
N SER A 211 -19.30 -16.14 13.10
CA SER A 211 -19.72 -15.37 11.92
C SER A 211 -18.92 -15.70 10.67
N THR A 212 -17.61 -15.95 10.84
CA THR A 212 -16.66 -15.97 9.72
C THR A 212 -16.60 -17.35 9.05
N TRP A 213 -16.54 -18.45 9.82
CA TRP A 213 -16.41 -19.80 9.28
C TRP A 213 -17.54 -20.22 8.33
N PRO A 214 -18.84 -19.96 8.64
CA PRO A 214 -19.92 -20.36 7.73
C PRO A 214 -19.77 -19.74 6.34
N LYS A 215 -19.27 -18.49 6.25
CA LYS A 215 -19.06 -17.78 4.98
C LYS A 215 -17.93 -18.42 4.16
N ILE A 216 -16.81 -18.73 4.82
CA ILE A 216 -15.64 -19.35 4.20
C ILE A 216 -15.97 -20.76 3.70
N ILE A 217 -16.59 -21.60 4.55
CA ILE A 217 -16.99 -22.97 4.19
C ILE A 217 -17.98 -22.96 3.03
N ALA A 218 -18.99 -22.09 3.06
CA ALA A 218 -19.94 -21.98 1.97
C ALA A 218 -19.27 -21.62 0.65
N ALA A 219 -18.23 -20.78 0.67
CA ALA A 219 -17.46 -20.46 -0.53
C ALA A 219 -16.63 -21.64 -1.04
N PHE A 220 -15.96 -22.39 -0.16
CA PHE A 220 -15.24 -23.60 -0.55
C PHE A 220 -16.15 -24.65 -1.21
N ILE A 221 -17.33 -24.92 -0.62
CA ILE A 221 -18.31 -25.87 -1.19
C ILE A 221 -18.79 -25.41 -2.57
N GLU A 222 -18.99 -24.11 -2.77
CA GLU A 222 -19.43 -23.57 -4.05
C GLU A 222 -18.35 -23.69 -5.13
N VAL A 223 -17.10 -23.41 -4.80
CA VAL A 223 -15.95 -23.56 -5.72
C VAL A 223 -15.71 -25.03 -6.08
N GLU A 224 -15.81 -25.94 -5.10
CA GLU A 224 -15.68 -27.38 -5.35
C GLU A 224 -16.68 -27.85 -6.41
N LYS A 225 -17.96 -27.44 -6.29
CA LYS A 225 -19.01 -27.80 -7.26
C LYS A 225 -18.76 -27.27 -8.67
N LEU A 226 -18.07 -26.14 -8.82
CA LEU A 226 -17.72 -25.56 -10.11
C LEU A 226 -16.54 -26.27 -10.79
N SER A 227 -15.72 -26.99 -10.01
CA SER A 227 -14.55 -27.73 -10.50
C SER A 227 -14.91 -29.03 -11.24
N PHE A 228 -16.15 -29.50 -11.10
CA PHE A 228 -16.67 -30.76 -11.64
C PHE A 228 -17.64 -30.58 -12.82
N VAL A 229 -17.68 -29.39 -13.44
CA VAL A 229 -18.46 -29.07 -14.65
C VAL A 229 -17.52 -28.55 -15.73
#